data_AF-A0A7W0Q152-F1
#
_entry.id   AF-A0A7W0Q152-F1
#
_cell.length_a   1.000
_cell.length_b   1.000
_cell.length_c   1.000
_cell.angle_alpha   90.00
_cell.angle_beta   90.00
_cell.angle_gamma   90.00
#
_symmetry.space_group_name_H-M   'P 1'
#
loop_
_entity.id
_entity.type
_entity.pdbx_description
1 polymer ?
#
loop_
_entity_poly.entity_id
_entity_poly.type
_entity_poly.pdbx_seq_one_letter_code
_entity_poly.pdbx_strand_id
1 'polypeptide(L)'
;MSVEKLSVSMEASLAKLVRSAASEEGVSLSTWLAEAARAKARQRALRAALADHAAEHGPLTAKAASELIDSARAHSFVSRGRSKRS
;
A
#
# COMPACT_ATOMS: atom_id res chain seq x y z
N MET A 1 17.02 3.45 -15.58
CA MET A 1 15.59 3.87 -15.52
C MET A 1 15.50 5.26 -16.11
N SER A 2 14.57 5.50 -17.03
CA SER A 2 14.26 6.85 -17.49
C SER A 2 13.50 7.59 -16.38
N VAL A 3 13.84 8.86 -16.17
CA VAL A 3 13.17 9.73 -15.20
C VAL A 3 12.52 10.85 -15.97
N GLU A 4 11.21 11.04 -15.79
CA GLU A 4 10.48 12.16 -16.38
C GLU A 4 10.48 13.34 -15.41
N LYS A 5 10.86 14.53 -15.90
CA LYS A 5 10.86 15.75 -15.09
C LYS A 5 9.49 16.40 -15.16
N LEU A 6 8.84 16.51 -14.00
CA LEU A 6 7.56 17.19 -13.86
C LEU A 6 7.76 18.58 -13.23
N SER A 7 7.08 19.59 -13.79
CA SER A 7 6.93 20.90 -13.17
C SER A 7 5.60 20.94 -12.42
N VAL A 8 5.64 21.13 -11.10
CA VAL A 8 4.45 21.08 -10.23
C VAL A 8 4.37 22.34 -9.38
N SER A 9 3.25 23.03 -9.47
CA SER A 9 2.90 24.15 -8.60
C SER A 9 2.14 23.66 -7.38
N MET A 10 2.46 24.19 -6.21
CA MET A 10 1.77 23.90 -4.95
C MET A 10 1.76 25.14 -4.06
N GLU A 11 0.85 25.13 -3.09
CA GLU A 11 0.76 26.20 -2.09
C GLU A 11 2.06 26.29 -1.28
N ALA A 12 2.44 27.51 -0.89
CA ALA A 12 3.76 27.80 -0.34
C ALA A 12 4.01 27.11 1.01
N SER A 13 3.01 27.07 1.89
CA SER A 13 3.09 26.39 3.18
C SER A 13 3.24 24.88 2.99
N LEU A 14 2.51 24.28 2.04
CA LEU A 14 2.66 22.88 1.67
C LEU A 14 4.06 22.60 1.12
N ALA A 15 4.60 23.44 0.23
CA ALA A 15 5.96 23.26 -0.28
C ALA A 15 7.01 23.26 0.85
N LYS A 16 6.83 24.11 1.86
CA LYS A 16 7.72 24.14 3.03
C LYS A 16 7.58 22.86 3.86
N LEU A 17 6.36 22.44 4.14
CA LEU A 17 6.08 21.24 4.92
C LEU A 17 6.67 19.99 4.26
N VAL A 18 6.46 19.82 2.96
CA VAL A 18 6.96 18.65 2.22
C VAL A 18 8.49 18.63 2.15
N ARG A 19 9.14 19.80 2.00
CA ARG A 19 10.60 19.88 2.08
C ARG A 19 11.14 19.51 3.46
N SER A 20 10.45 19.92 4.54
CA SER A 20 10.82 19.54 5.91
C SER A 20 10.73 18.03 6.08
N ALA A 21 9.60 17.42 5.70
CA ALA A 21 9.38 15.98 5.79
C ALA A 21 10.45 15.18 5.01
N ALA A 22 10.74 15.58 3.77
CA ALA A 22 11.79 14.95 2.97
C ALA A 22 13.17 15.06 3.65
N SER A 23 13.48 16.22 4.24
CA SER A 23 14.73 16.43 4.98
C SER A 23 14.82 15.61 6.26
N GLU A 24 13.72 15.51 7.01
CA GLU A 24 13.62 14.70 8.24
C GLU A 24 13.80 13.21 7.94
N GLU A 25 13.29 12.75 6.80
CA GLU A 25 13.46 11.37 6.30
C GLU A 25 14.80 11.15 5.58
N GLY A 26 15.61 12.19 5.39
CA GLY A 26 16.93 12.09 4.74
C GLY A 26 16.87 11.78 3.24
N VAL A 27 15.76 12.11 2.56
CA VAL A 27 15.55 11.85 1.13
C VAL A 27 15.37 13.14 0.33
N SER A 28 15.55 13.06 -0.98
CA SER A 28 15.26 14.21 -1.85
C SER A 28 13.76 14.50 -1.93
N LEU A 29 13.38 15.76 -2.20
CA LEU A 29 11.98 16.15 -2.38
C LEU A 29 11.27 15.33 -3.48
N SER A 30 11.97 15.06 -4.60
CA SER A 30 11.39 14.27 -5.70
C SER A 30 11.19 12.81 -5.30
N THR A 31 12.11 12.23 -4.53
CA THR A 31 11.95 10.88 -3.96
C THR A 31 10.73 10.82 -3.06
N TRP A 32 10.63 11.76 -2.11
CA TRP A 32 9.52 11.82 -1.17
C TRP A 32 8.16 11.95 -1.88
N LEU A 33 8.07 12.88 -2.85
CA LEU A 33 6.86 13.07 -3.65
C LEU A 33 6.52 11.83 -4.49
N ALA A 34 7.53 11.15 -5.06
CA ALA A 34 7.31 9.93 -5.83
C ALA A 34 6.77 8.81 -4.95
N GLU A 35 7.27 8.63 -3.73
CA GLU A 35 6.74 7.65 -2.78
C GLU A 35 5.30 7.97 -2.37
N ALA A 36 5.01 9.23 -2.02
CA ALA A 36 3.65 9.66 -1.72
C ALA A 36 2.69 9.42 -2.90
N ALA A 37 3.14 9.71 -4.13
CA ALA A 37 2.36 9.45 -5.35
C ALA A 37 2.13 7.94 -5.57
N ARG A 38 3.15 7.10 -5.37
CA ARG A 38 3.03 5.64 -5.45
C ARG A 38 2.06 5.08 -4.43
N ALA A 39 2.11 5.56 -3.19
CA ALA A 39 1.19 5.15 -2.14
C ALA A 39 -0.26 5.47 -2.52
N LYS A 40 -0.51 6.70 -2.99
CA LYS A 40 -1.84 7.13 -3.44
C LYS A 40 -2.34 6.34 -4.65
N ALA A 41 -1.47 6.09 -5.62
CA ALA A 41 -1.78 5.29 -6.81
C ALA A 41 -2.13 3.83 -6.43
N ARG A 42 -1.34 3.20 -5.56
CA ARG A 42 -1.60 1.85 -5.05
C ARG A 42 -2.93 1.77 -4.31
N GLN A 43 -3.24 2.74 -3.46
CA GLN A 43 -4.54 2.80 -2.76
C GLN A 43 -5.70 2.93 -3.75
N ARG A 44 -5.55 3.74 -4.81
CA ARG A 44 -6.57 3.86 -5.87
C ARG A 44 -6.77 2.54 -6.60
N ALA A 45 -5.69 1.88 -7.01
CA ALA A 45 -5.74 0.59 -7.69
C ALA A 45 -6.38 -0.49 -6.81
N LEU A 46 -6.03 -0.53 -5.51
CA LEU A 46 -6.63 -1.44 -4.55
C LEU A 46 -8.14 -1.21 -4.41
N ARG A 47 -8.60 0.04 -4.32
CA ARG A 47 -10.04 0.35 -4.26
C ARG A 47 -10.79 -0.12 -5.50
N ALA A 48 -10.20 0.07 -6.68
CA ALA A 48 -10.78 -0.41 -7.92
C ALA A 48 -10.89 -1.93 -7.93
N ALA A 49 -9.81 -2.64 -7.60
CA ALA A 49 -9.82 -4.10 -7.53
C ALA A 49 -10.84 -4.65 -6.52
N LEU A 50 -11.00 -4.00 -5.36
CA LEU A 50 -12.02 -4.37 -4.38
C LEU A 50 -13.44 -4.12 -4.89
N ALA A 51 -13.66 -3.05 -5.65
CA ALA A 51 -14.96 -2.76 -6.27
C ALA A 51 -15.31 -3.81 -7.35
N ASP A 52 -14.35 -4.16 -8.20
CA ASP A 52 -14.52 -5.17 -9.25
C ASP A 52 -14.85 -6.54 -8.61
N HIS A 53 -14.11 -6.93 -7.57
CA HIS A 53 -14.38 -8.15 -6.81
C HIS A 53 -15.77 -8.15 -6.17
N ALA A 54 -16.18 -7.02 -5.58
CA ALA A 54 -17.50 -6.90 -4.97
C ALA A 54 -18.65 -6.95 -5.99
N ALA A 55 -18.41 -6.50 -7.23
CA ALA A 55 -19.37 -6.61 -8.31
C ALA A 55 -19.54 -8.06 -8.79
N GLU A 56 -18.47 -8.84 -8.82
CA GLU A 56 -18.49 -10.25 -9.26
C GLU A 56 -19.03 -11.20 -8.17
N HIS A 57 -18.62 -11.01 -6.92
CA HIS A 57 -18.89 -11.98 -5.84
C HIS A 57 -19.82 -11.46 -4.74
N GLY A 58 -20.26 -10.20 -4.85
CA GLY A 58 -20.95 -9.50 -3.78
C GLY A 58 -19.97 -8.89 -2.75
N PRO A 59 -20.47 -7.99 -1.89
CA PRO A 59 -19.62 -7.30 -0.92
C PRO A 59 -19.01 -8.27 0.11
N LEU A 60 -17.72 -8.09 0.41
CA LEU A 60 -17.04 -8.83 1.47
C LEU A 60 -17.55 -8.35 2.84
N THR A 61 -18.57 -9.01 3.37
CA THR A 61 -19.13 -8.71 4.69
C THR A 61 -18.19 -9.16 5.82
N ALA A 62 -18.31 -8.57 7.01
CA ALA A 62 -17.53 -8.98 8.18
C ALA A 62 -17.74 -10.47 8.53
N LYS A 63 -18.96 -10.99 8.33
CA LYS A 63 -19.29 -12.40 8.51
C LYS A 63 -18.55 -13.28 7.47
N ALA A 64 -18.64 -12.93 6.19
CA ALA A 64 -17.94 -13.64 5.12
C ALA A 64 -16.42 -13.62 5.31
N ALA A 65 -15.85 -12.50 5.77
CA ALA A 65 -14.44 -12.39 6.10
C ALA A 65 -14.03 -13.31 7.26
N SER A 66 -14.84 -13.40 8.32
CA SER A 66 -14.60 -14.34 9.44
C SER A 66 -14.62 -15.78 8.96
N GLU A 67 -15.65 -16.17 8.19
CA GLU A 67 -15.78 -17.52 7.63
C GLU A 67 -14.59 -17.89 6.72
N LEU A 68 -14.11 -16.95 5.90
CA LEU A 68 -12.90 -17.12 5.08
C LEU A 68 -11.63 -17.30 5.93
N ILE A 69 -11.47 -16.52 7.01
CA ILE A 69 -10.33 -16.64 7.92
C ILE A 69 -10.35 -18.00 8.65
N ASP A 70 -11.52 -18.43 9.12
CA ASP A 70 -11.69 -19.71 9.81
C ASP A 70 -11.41 -20.89 8.85
N SER A 71 -11.92 -20.80 7.62
CA SER A 71 -11.63 -21.77 6.55
C SER A 71 -10.14 -21.79 6.20
N ALA A 72 -9.50 -20.62 6.02
CA ALA A 72 -8.07 -20.54 5.73
C ALA A 72 -7.22 -21.14 6.86
N ARG A 73 -7.61 -20.98 8.13
CA ARG A 73 -6.94 -21.61 9.27
C ARG A 73 -7.15 -23.12 9.30
N ALA A 74 -8.36 -23.60 9.01
CA ALA A 74 -8.67 -25.02 8.94
C ALA A 74 -7.90 -25.75 7.82
N HIS A 75 -7.62 -25.05 6.72
CA HIS A 75 -6.97 -25.62 5.54
C HIS A 75 -5.48 -25.23 5.37
N SER A 76 -4.94 -24.32 6.17
CA SER A 76 -3.53 -23.94 6.09
C SER A 76 -2.64 -24.90 6.88
N PHE A 77 -1.74 -25.58 6.15
CA PHE A 77 -0.67 -26.35 6.77
C PHE A 77 0.52 -25.43 7.09
N VAL A 78 0.63 -24.94 8.33
CA VAL A 78 1.82 -24.21 8.78
C VAL A 78 2.97 -25.21 8.94
N SER A 79 3.85 -25.30 7.94
CA SER A 79 5.09 -26.05 8.12
C SER A 79 5.97 -25.31 9.14
N ARG A 80 6.09 -25.86 10.36
CA ARG A 80 7.14 -25.42 11.29
C ARG A 80 8.48 -25.87 10.69
N GLY A 81 9.24 -24.92 10.16
CA GLY A 81 10.61 -25.16 9.71
C GLY A 81 11.42 -25.85 10.82
N ARG A 82 11.99 -27.00 10.49
CA ARG A 82 12.83 -27.81 11.37
C ARG A 82 14.04 -26.97 11.81
N SER A 83 13.98 -26.38 13.00
CA SER A 83 15.14 -25.78 13.66
C SER A 83 16.14 -26.91 13.94
N LYS A 84 17.18 -27.02 13.10
CA LYS A 84 18.37 -27.81 13.43
C LYS A 84 19.04 -27.12 14.63
N ARG A 85 18.91 -27.70 15.81
CA ARG A 85 19.82 -27.44 16.93
C ARG A 85 20.81 -28.60 17.03
N SER A 86 22.06 -28.18 17.18
CA SER A 86 23.27 -28.92 17.55
C SER A 86 23.91 -29.84 16.51
#